data_AF-A0A7S4SYD8-F1
#
_entry.id   AF-A0A7S4SYD8-F1
#
_cell.length_a   1.000
_cell.length_b   1.000
_cell.length_c   1.000
_cell.angle_alpha   90.00
_cell.angle_beta   90.00
_cell.angle_gamma   90.00
#
_symmetry.space_group_name_H-M   'P 1'
#
loop_
_entity.id
_entity.type
_entity.pdbx_description
1 polymer ?
#
loop_
_entity_poly.entity_id
_entity_poly.type
_entity_poly.pdbx_seq_one_letter_code
_entity_poly.pdbx_strand_id
1 'polypeptide(L)'
;MSSRDLAVMGSKTAESASSASEEDTEAAEGAGTDEDPLHEEHEPLEESIYGWAVSMVVRDVVWLSEGTAVPAHRVARVLNSIFLILLTNSLQAFLLLFVSRLLTAPAVLNIRKTYGKYEALMYPNHTTLTVNGFDRGIPGFRVEANFMKMDLDEQRDICQVPLSHPWYLISILFIWTLTCQIEMRAIFETAVRLLWRTPTVPSTKDVTKADEEQEHLVKVEGLTPVMKTVIGVFVLVPRTVMLLLLNYLGCRWLTATLGLGDVLLNGLALEFLVLLKEMLYNVCISHRNRLDTQRLLVKPLRDVNKATFCTFFDAQVWGILSIAWALYYVYRFQMVLPDYR
;
A
#
# COMPACT_ATOMS: atom_id res chain seq x y z
N MET A 1 1.88 25.15 -12.37
CA MET A 1 0.79 24.33 -12.94
C MET A 1 -0.10 25.26 -13.74
N SER A 2 -0.16 25.05 -15.06
CA SER A 2 -0.71 26.00 -16.05
C SER A 2 -2.10 25.57 -16.48
N SER A 3 -3.04 26.52 -16.57
CA SER A 3 -4.46 26.33 -16.94
C SER A 3 -4.72 25.84 -18.38
N ARG A 4 -3.75 25.17 -19.04
CA ARG A 4 -3.88 24.68 -20.41
C ARG A 4 -4.23 23.19 -20.54
N ASP A 5 -4.17 22.42 -19.46
CA ASP A 5 -4.40 20.96 -19.53
C ASP A 5 -5.86 20.53 -19.28
N LEU A 6 -6.76 21.47 -18.92
CA LEU A 6 -8.19 21.19 -18.69
C LEU A 6 -9.07 21.24 -19.96
N ALA A 7 -8.50 21.57 -21.12
CA ALA A 7 -9.27 21.74 -22.37
C ALA A 7 -9.27 20.51 -23.31
N VAL A 8 -8.58 19.41 -22.97
CA VAL A 8 -8.38 18.27 -23.90
C VAL A 8 -9.28 17.06 -23.59
N MET A 9 -10.08 17.08 -22.51
CA MET A 9 -11.01 15.98 -22.17
C MET A 9 -12.41 16.07 -22.81
N GLY A 10 -12.66 17.02 -23.72
CA GLY A 10 -14.00 17.31 -24.23
C GLY A 10 -14.36 16.85 -25.67
N SER A 11 -13.52 16.06 -26.37
CA SER A 11 -13.67 15.89 -27.83
C SER A 11 -13.62 14.45 -28.37
N LYS A 12 -14.13 13.45 -27.65
CA LYS A 12 -14.19 12.05 -28.15
C LYS A 12 -15.58 11.42 -28.10
N THR A 13 -16.62 12.18 -28.42
CA THR A 13 -18.00 11.69 -28.54
C THR A 13 -18.64 12.20 -29.84
N ALA A 14 -18.06 11.85 -30.98
CA ALA A 14 -18.72 11.96 -32.28
C ALA A 14 -17.93 11.16 -33.32
N GLU A 15 -18.24 9.86 -33.48
CA GLU A 15 -18.13 9.08 -34.72
C GLU A 15 -18.26 7.58 -34.40
N SER A 16 -19.49 7.08 -34.39
CA SER A 16 -19.83 5.70 -34.78
C SER A 16 -21.35 5.58 -34.82
N ALA A 17 -21.93 6.00 -35.94
CA ALA A 17 -23.32 5.77 -36.26
C ALA A 17 -23.43 5.64 -37.78
N SER A 18 -23.18 4.44 -38.32
CA SER A 18 -23.73 3.97 -39.60
C SER A 18 -23.26 2.53 -39.88
N SER A 19 -24.11 1.55 -39.56
CA SER A 19 -24.45 0.44 -40.47
C SER A 19 -25.52 -0.41 -39.80
N ALA A 20 -26.78 -0.10 -40.12
CA ALA A 20 -27.93 -0.92 -39.81
C ALA A 20 -28.37 -1.65 -41.08
N SER A 21 -28.46 -2.98 -40.99
CA SER A 21 -29.27 -3.90 -41.80
C SER A 21 -29.42 -5.16 -40.94
N GLU A 22 -30.61 -5.52 -40.42
CA GLU A 22 -31.60 -6.41 -41.09
C GLU A 22 -30.89 -7.69 -41.58
N GLU A 23 -31.09 -8.91 -41.11
CA GLU A 23 -32.22 -9.77 -40.65
C GLU A 23 -31.53 -10.90 -39.81
N ASP A 24 -32.10 -11.69 -38.90
CA ASP A 24 -33.37 -12.39 -38.93
C ASP A 24 -33.68 -12.96 -37.53
N THR A 25 -34.96 -13.24 -37.33
CA THR A 25 -35.58 -13.71 -36.10
C THR A 25 -35.43 -15.22 -35.95
N GLU A 26 -34.67 -15.70 -34.96
CA GLU A 26 -34.72 -17.10 -34.51
C GLU A 26 -35.22 -17.17 -33.06
N ALA A 27 -36.31 -17.91 -32.89
CA ALA A 27 -37.11 -17.98 -31.68
C ALA A 27 -36.45 -18.89 -30.62
N ALA A 28 -36.18 -18.28 -29.47
CA ALA A 28 -36.32 -18.79 -28.11
C ALA A 28 -36.53 -20.30 -27.91
N GLU A 29 -35.48 -21.00 -27.44
CA GLU A 29 -35.60 -22.01 -26.37
C GLU A 29 -34.22 -22.37 -25.80
N GLY A 30 -33.95 -21.89 -24.58
CA GLY A 30 -32.71 -22.13 -23.86
C GLY A 30 -32.50 -21.13 -22.73
N ALA A 31 -33.44 -21.08 -21.78
CA ALA A 31 -33.34 -20.23 -20.58
C ALA A 31 -32.29 -20.78 -19.59
N GLY A 32 -31.04 -20.91 -20.06
CA GLY A 32 -29.86 -20.93 -19.22
C GLY A 32 -29.22 -19.57 -19.34
N THR A 33 -29.17 -18.81 -18.26
CA THR A 33 -28.33 -17.61 -18.16
C THR A 33 -26.87 -18.06 -18.13
N ASP A 34 -26.37 -18.57 -19.24
CA ASP A 34 -24.95 -18.83 -19.44
C ASP A 34 -24.31 -17.45 -19.61
N GLU A 35 -23.86 -16.87 -18.50
CA GLU A 35 -23.02 -15.69 -18.53
C GLU A 35 -21.78 -16.03 -19.37
N ASP A 36 -21.67 -15.43 -20.55
CA ASP A 36 -20.55 -15.67 -21.46
C ASP A 36 -19.23 -15.42 -20.71
N PRO A 37 -18.31 -16.40 -20.72
CA PRO A 37 -17.04 -16.26 -20.03
C PRO A 37 -16.26 -15.08 -20.61
N LEU A 38 -16.15 -14.00 -19.84
CA LEU A 38 -15.31 -12.86 -20.19
C LEU A 38 -13.84 -13.30 -20.11
N HIS A 39 -13.18 -13.34 -21.27
CA HIS A 39 -11.74 -13.48 -21.35
C HIS A 39 -11.09 -12.17 -20.90
N GLU A 40 -10.26 -12.25 -19.85
CA GLU A 40 -9.49 -11.08 -19.42
C GLU A 40 -8.36 -10.82 -20.40
N GLU A 41 -8.33 -9.60 -20.93
CA GLU A 41 -7.20 -9.11 -21.70
C GLU A 41 -5.96 -9.00 -20.79
N HIS A 42 -4.77 -9.05 -21.39
CA HIS A 42 -3.56 -8.89 -20.60
C HIS A 42 -3.49 -7.45 -20.07
N GLU A 43 -3.16 -7.33 -18.79
CA GLU A 43 -3.11 -6.03 -18.13
C GLU A 43 -1.71 -5.43 -18.22
N PRO A 44 -1.59 -4.10 -18.40
CA PRO A 44 -0.31 -3.42 -18.28
C PRO A 44 0.24 -3.51 -16.84
N LEU A 45 1.56 -3.40 -16.70
CA LEU A 45 2.17 -3.27 -15.38
C LEU A 45 1.73 -1.97 -14.67
N GLU A 46 1.64 -2.04 -13.33
CA GLU A 46 1.39 -0.89 -12.45
C GLU A 46 2.34 0.27 -12.81
N GLU A 47 1.79 1.48 -12.96
CA GLU A 47 2.57 2.71 -13.19
C GLU A 47 3.27 3.18 -11.92
N SER A 48 4.29 2.45 -11.50
CA SER A 48 5.11 2.76 -10.33
C SER A 48 6.60 2.57 -10.64
N ILE A 49 7.49 3.06 -9.77
CA ILE A 49 8.94 2.79 -9.88
C ILE A 49 9.20 1.29 -9.91
N TYR A 50 8.41 0.51 -9.18
CA TYR A 50 8.52 -0.93 -9.11
C TYR A 50 8.06 -1.61 -10.41
N GLY A 51 6.91 -1.19 -10.97
CA GLY A 51 6.44 -1.70 -12.26
C GLY A 51 7.38 -1.35 -13.41
N TRP A 52 7.93 -0.12 -13.41
CA TRP A 52 8.97 0.27 -14.37
C TRP A 52 10.26 -0.52 -14.20
N ALA A 53 10.71 -0.77 -12.97
CA ALA A 53 11.90 -1.58 -12.76
C ALA A 53 11.72 -3.03 -13.24
N VAL A 54 10.56 -3.63 -12.98
CA VAL A 54 10.19 -4.93 -13.54
C VAL A 54 10.24 -4.88 -15.07
N SER A 55 9.64 -3.84 -15.68
CA SER A 55 9.61 -3.73 -17.14
C SER A 55 10.99 -3.59 -17.76
N MET A 56 11.91 -2.86 -17.12
CA MET A 56 13.31 -2.75 -17.55
C MET A 56 14.06 -4.08 -17.41
N VAL A 57 13.91 -4.77 -16.27
CA VAL A 57 14.57 -6.07 -16.05
C VAL A 57 14.10 -7.09 -17.09
N VAL A 58 12.82 -7.16 -17.39
CA VAL A 58 12.28 -8.10 -18.39
C VAL A 58 12.77 -7.72 -19.79
N ARG A 59 12.51 -6.48 -20.23
CA ARG A 59 12.75 -6.07 -21.62
C ARG A 59 14.23 -5.94 -21.96
N ASP A 60 15.02 -5.25 -21.12
CA ASP A 60 16.41 -4.99 -21.45
C ASP A 60 17.27 -6.27 -21.35
N VAL A 61 16.92 -7.24 -20.50
CA VAL A 61 17.61 -8.55 -20.47
C VAL A 61 17.28 -9.37 -21.72
N VAL A 62 16.03 -9.37 -22.20
CA VAL A 62 15.67 -10.00 -23.48
C VAL A 62 16.47 -9.41 -24.62
N TRP A 63 16.49 -8.08 -24.75
CA TRP A 63 17.25 -7.41 -25.81
C TRP A 63 18.77 -7.61 -25.72
N LEU A 64 19.32 -7.73 -24.50
CA LEU A 64 20.73 -8.10 -24.33
C LEU A 64 21.00 -9.52 -24.81
N SER A 65 20.06 -10.45 -24.62
CA SER A 65 20.20 -11.84 -25.07
C SER A 65 20.07 -12.02 -26.59
N GLU A 66 19.30 -11.18 -27.26
CA GLU A 66 19.10 -11.22 -28.72
C GLU A 66 20.24 -10.54 -29.50
N GLY A 67 21.11 -9.78 -28.81
CA GLY A 67 22.20 -9.04 -29.43
C GLY A 67 21.76 -7.67 -29.94
N THR A 68 21.70 -6.69 -29.03
CA THR A 68 21.40 -5.29 -29.39
C THR A 68 22.64 -4.54 -29.89
N ALA A 69 22.46 -3.58 -30.80
CA ALA A 69 23.54 -2.71 -31.29
C ALA A 69 24.07 -1.72 -30.22
N VAL A 70 23.29 -1.46 -29.15
CA VAL A 70 23.62 -0.46 -28.11
C VAL A 70 23.56 -1.06 -26.70
N PRO A 71 24.37 -2.09 -26.38
CA PRO A 71 24.28 -2.82 -25.10
C PRO A 71 24.56 -1.92 -23.88
N ALA A 72 25.48 -0.96 -24.00
CA ALA A 72 25.84 -0.05 -22.91
C ALA A 72 24.63 0.78 -22.43
N HIS A 73 23.79 1.26 -23.36
CA HIS A 73 22.59 2.03 -23.01
C HIS A 73 21.55 1.17 -22.29
N ARG A 74 21.41 -0.12 -22.66
CA ARG A 74 20.51 -1.07 -22.01
C ARG A 74 20.95 -1.37 -20.59
N VAL A 75 22.23 -1.66 -20.40
CA VAL A 75 22.82 -1.86 -19.07
C VAL A 75 22.62 -0.61 -18.21
N ALA A 76 22.86 0.59 -18.76
CA ALA A 76 22.64 1.84 -18.03
C ALA A 76 21.17 2.03 -17.59
N ARG A 77 20.18 1.66 -18.40
CA ARG A 77 18.75 1.70 -18.03
C ARG A 77 18.43 0.78 -16.85
N VAL A 78 18.92 -0.46 -16.87
CA VAL A 78 18.73 -1.43 -15.78
C VAL A 78 19.43 -0.95 -14.51
N LEU A 79 20.66 -0.44 -14.61
CA LEU A 79 21.36 0.14 -13.46
C LEU A 79 20.63 1.35 -12.89
N ASN A 80 20.07 2.21 -13.75
CA ASN A 80 19.27 3.35 -13.32
C ASN A 80 17.96 2.92 -12.63
N SER A 81 17.31 1.84 -13.07
CA SER A 81 16.10 1.35 -12.39
C SER A 81 16.39 0.76 -11.03
N ILE A 82 17.47 -0.02 -10.90
CA ILE A 82 17.95 -0.52 -9.61
C ILE A 82 18.32 0.66 -8.69
N PHE A 83 19.06 1.65 -9.20
CA PHE A 83 19.42 2.84 -8.45
C PHE A 83 18.19 3.59 -7.92
N LEU A 84 17.16 3.81 -8.76
CA LEU A 84 15.95 4.51 -8.34
C LEU A 84 15.12 3.72 -7.31
N ILE A 85 15.08 2.38 -7.39
CA ILE A 85 14.48 1.57 -6.32
C ILE A 85 15.25 1.73 -5.02
N LEU A 86 16.58 1.60 -5.06
CA LEU A 86 17.42 1.74 -3.87
C LEU A 86 17.30 3.14 -3.25
N LEU A 87 17.27 4.19 -4.08
CA LEU A 87 17.05 5.56 -3.64
C LEU A 87 15.68 5.72 -2.98
N THR A 88 14.62 5.19 -3.60
CA THR A 88 13.25 5.26 -3.07
C THR A 88 13.14 4.54 -1.72
N ASN A 89 13.64 3.31 -1.63
CA ASN A 89 13.67 2.54 -0.40
C ASN A 89 14.50 3.24 0.69
N SER A 90 15.65 3.82 0.32
CA SER A 90 16.51 4.54 1.26
C SER A 90 15.85 5.80 1.78
N LEU A 91 15.17 6.56 0.91
CA LEU A 91 14.45 7.77 1.31
C LEU A 91 13.26 7.43 2.21
N GLN A 92 12.49 6.40 1.87
CA GLN A 92 11.37 5.94 2.70
C GLN A 92 11.87 5.42 4.05
N ALA A 93 12.96 4.66 4.09
CA ALA A 93 13.59 4.20 5.34
C ALA A 93 14.12 5.37 6.17
N PHE A 94 14.78 6.34 5.55
CA PHE A 94 15.23 7.55 6.20
C PHE A 94 14.08 8.30 6.86
N LEU A 95 12.98 8.55 6.13
CA LEU A 95 11.81 9.22 6.67
C LEU A 95 11.14 8.42 7.79
N LEU A 96 11.02 7.09 7.65
CA LEU A 96 10.50 6.22 8.71
C LEU A 96 11.35 6.27 9.98
N LEU A 97 12.68 6.30 9.86
CA LEU A 97 13.58 6.45 11.00
C LEU A 97 13.36 7.79 11.70
N PHE A 98 13.15 8.87 10.94
CA PHE A 98 12.84 10.19 11.49
C PHE A 98 11.50 10.22 12.19
N VAL A 99 10.43 9.69 11.58
CA VAL A 99 9.12 9.56 12.23
C VAL A 99 9.24 8.77 13.52
N SER A 100 9.92 7.61 13.49
CA SER A 100 10.08 6.75 14.66
C SER A 100 10.83 7.48 15.80
N ARG A 101 11.95 8.13 15.50
CA ARG A 101 12.83 8.73 16.51
C ARG A 101 12.39 10.11 16.97
N LEU A 102 11.96 10.97 16.06
CA LEU A 102 11.68 12.38 16.35
C LEU A 102 10.20 12.65 16.63
N LEU A 103 9.28 11.83 16.12
CA LEU A 103 7.85 12.04 16.31
C LEU A 103 7.27 11.01 17.28
N THR A 104 7.41 9.72 16.96
CA THR A 104 6.79 8.64 17.74
C THR A 104 7.39 8.51 19.14
N ALA A 105 8.72 8.49 19.28
CA ALA A 105 9.33 8.29 20.59
C ALA A 105 9.01 9.43 21.59
N PRO A 106 9.12 10.72 21.21
CA PRO A 106 8.70 11.83 22.09
C PRO A 106 7.20 11.81 22.38
N ALA A 107 6.34 11.52 21.40
CA ALA A 107 4.90 11.41 21.61
C ALA A 107 4.56 10.32 22.64
N VAL A 108 5.17 9.12 22.51
CA VAL A 108 5.00 8.02 23.47
C VAL A 108 5.51 8.39 24.86
N LEU A 109 6.63 9.11 24.97
CA LEU A 109 7.13 9.57 26.25
C LEU A 109 6.18 10.59 26.90
N ASN A 110 5.66 11.53 26.10
CA ASN A 110 4.80 12.60 26.58
C ASN A 110 3.48 12.05 27.10
N ILE A 111 2.78 11.21 26.32
CA ILE A 111 1.53 10.57 26.75
C ILE A 111 1.72 9.70 28.01
N ARG A 112 2.85 8.98 28.13
CA ARG A 112 3.16 8.20 29.34
C ARG A 112 3.39 9.07 30.56
N LYS A 113 4.06 10.22 30.39
CA LYS A 113 4.28 11.18 31.47
C LYS A 113 2.97 11.83 31.92
N THR A 114 2.14 12.28 30.98
CA THR A 114 0.82 12.88 31.26
C THR A 114 -0.08 11.87 31.96
N TYR A 115 -0.18 10.65 31.44
CA TYR A 115 -1.00 9.61 32.06
C TYR A 115 -0.43 9.11 33.40
N GLY A 116 0.90 9.04 33.55
CA GLY A 116 1.52 8.69 34.84
C GLY A 116 1.22 9.70 35.94
N LYS A 117 1.25 11.01 35.64
CA LYS A 117 0.83 12.06 36.58
C LYS A 117 -0.63 11.90 36.99
N TYR A 118 -1.50 11.62 36.03
CA TYR A 118 -2.92 11.35 36.28
C TYR A 118 -3.09 10.18 37.26
N GLU A 119 -2.46 9.05 36.98
CA GLU A 119 -2.51 7.86 37.83
C GLU A 119 -1.99 8.14 39.25
N ALA A 120 -0.85 8.85 39.39
CA ALA A 120 -0.32 9.23 40.70
C ALA A 120 -1.30 10.09 41.52
N LEU A 121 -2.04 11.00 40.87
CA LEU A 121 -3.04 11.85 41.53
C LEU A 121 -4.30 11.06 41.91
N MET A 122 -4.74 10.16 41.05
CA MET A 122 -5.97 9.37 41.26
C MET A 122 -5.81 8.26 42.31
N TYR A 123 -4.58 7.78 42.54
CA TYR A 123 -4.27 6.68 43.44
C TYR A 123 -3.21 7.08 44.49
N PRO A 124 -3.55 7.95 45.46
CA PRO A 124 -2.59 8.47 46.42
C PRO A 124 -1.97 7.33 47.25
N ASN A 125 -0.65 7.13 47.14
CA ASN A 125 0.12 6.03 47.76
C ASN A 125 -0.27 4.60 47.30
N HIS A 126 -1.03 4.46 46.21
CA HIS A 126 -1.50 3.19 45.69
C HIS A 126 -1.14 3.01 44.21
N THR A 127 0.10 3.36 43.84
CA THR A 127 0.66 3.16 42.51
C THR A 127 1.74 2.09 42.49
N THR A 128 1.94 1.50 41.31
CA THR A 128 3.06 0.62 40.97
C THR A 128 3.78 1.16 39.74
N LEU A 129 5.08 0.93 39.62
CA LEU A 129 5.85 1.37 38.45
C LEU A 129 5.73 0.33 37.33
N THR A 130 5.40 0.80 36.13
CA THR A 130 5.48 -0.02 34.90
C THR A 130 6.92 -0.42 34.57
N VAL A 131 7.08 -1.33 33.60
CA VAL A 131 8.37 -1.66 32.98
C VAL A 131 9.13 -0.44 32.43
N ASN A 132 8.45 0.68 32.19
CA ASN A 132 9.03 1.92 31.71
C ASN A 132 9.21 2.99 32.82
N GLY A 133 8.95 2.66 34.09
CA GLY A 133 9.14 3.56 35.23
C GLY A 133 8.04 4.61 35.43
N PHE A 134 6.85 4.42 34.85
CA PHE A 134 5.69 5.31 35.07
C PHE A 134 4.69 4.70 36.04
N ASP A 135 4.07 5.54 36.88
CA ASP A 135 3.04 5.15 37.85
C ASP A 135 1.77 4.56 37.19
N ARG A 136 1.21 3.53 37.83
CA ARG A 136 -0.08 2.90 37.51
C ARG A 136 -0.84 2.57 38.78
N GLY A 137 -2.11 2.95 38.82
CA GLY A 137 -3.00 2.70 39.93
C GLY A 137 -3.30 1.22 40.18
N ILE A 138 -3.36 0.88 41.46
CA ILE A 138 -3.82 -0.44 41.92
C ILE A 138 -5.36 -0.45 41.93
N PRO A 139 -6.03 -1.46 41.34
CA PRO A 139 -7.49 -1.58 41.36
C PRO A 139 -8.08 -1.44 42.77
N GLY A 140 -9.18 -0.69 42.88
CA GLY A 140 -9.92 -0.51 44.14
C GLY A 140 -9.53 0.72 44.97
N PHE A 141 -8.41 1.38 44.66
CA PHE A 141 -7.93 2.56 45.41
C PHE A 141 -8.11 3.89 44.66
N ARG A 142 -8.96 3.92 43.62
CA ARG A 142 -9.20 5.11 42.79
C ARG A 142 -10.03 6.14 43.56
N VAL A 143 -9.54 7.38 43.66
CA VAL A 143 -10.26 8.49 44.29
C VAL A 143 -10.69 9.50 43.22
N GLU A 144 -11.93 9.40 42.73
CA GLU A 144 -12.44 10.23 41.64
C GLU A 144 -12.42 11.74 41.95
N ALA A 145 -12.66 12.12 43.21
CA ALA A 145 -12.64 13.50 43.65
C ALA A 145 -11.27 14.19 43.46
N ASN A 146 -10.17 13.42 43.31
CA ASN A 146 -8.86 13.99 43.04
C ASN A 146 -8.73 14.56 41.62
N PHE A 147 -9.58 14.14 40.67
CA PHE A 147 -9.55 14.68 39.31
C PHE A 147 -9.79 16.20 39.28
N MET A 148 -10.69 16.68 40.14
CA MET A 148 -11.01 18.12 40.27
C MET A 148 -9.85 18.95 40.85
N LYS A 149 -8.83 18.30 41.43
CA LYS A 149 -7.64 18.98 41.96
C LYS A 149 -6.59 19.24 40.87
N MET A 150 -6.73 18.60 39.71
CA MET A 150 -5.84 18.77 38.57
C MET A 150 -6.17 20.08 37.84
N ASP A 151 -5.16 20.70 37.23
CA ASP A 151 -5.37 21.88 36.41
C ASP A 151 -6.26 21.59 35.18
N LEU A 152 -7.03 22.59 34.73
CA LEU A 152 -7.98 22.41 33.63
C LEU A 152 -7.31 21.99 32.32
N ASP A 153 -6.09 22.45 32.05
CA ASP A 153 -5.36 22.05 30.84
C ASP A 153 -4.91 20.58 30.92
N GLU A 154 -4.41 20.13 32.07
CA GLU A 154 -4.03 18.72 32.27
C GLU A 154 -5.26 17.80 32.19
N GLN A 155 -6.40 18.20 32.76
CA GLN A 155 -7.67 17.48 32.62
C GLN A 155 -8.06 17.33 31.14
N ARG A 156 -7.96 18.42 30.35
CA ARG A 156 -8.26 18.39 28.92
C ARG A 156 -7.34 17.43 28.18
N ASP A 157 -6.03 17.48 28.45
CA ASP A 157 -5.05 16.62 27.78
C ASP A 157 -5.33 15.13 28.01
N ILE A 158 -5.73 14.75 29.24
CA ILE A 158 -6.06 13.37 29.60
C ILE A 158 -7.37 12.92 28.94
N CYS A 159 -8.39 13.79 28.96
CA CYS A 159 -9.65 13.51 28.29
C CYS A 159 -9.48 13.38 26.77
N GLN A 160 -8.46 14.01 26.20
CA GLN A 160 -8.14 13.95 24.76
C GLN A 160 -7.17 12.82 24.37
N VAL A 161 -6.77 11.97 25.30
CA VAL A 161 -6.01 10.75 24.97
C VAL A 161 -6.88 9.85 24.08
N PRO A 162 -6.41 9.43 22.89
CA PRO A 162 -7.24 8.65 21.95
C PRO A 162 -7.79 7.34 22.53
N LEU A 163 -7.08 6.75 23.50
CA LEU A 163 -7.52 5.53 24.21
C LEU A 163 -8.74 5.75 25.10
N SER A 164 -9.06 6.99 25.49
CA SER A 164 -10.31 7.35 26.18
C SER A 164 -11.54 7.23 25.28
N HIS A 165 -11.33 7.27 23.95
CA HIS A 165 -12.36 7.14 22.93
C HIS A 165 -12.00 6.00 21.95
N PRO A 166 -12.02 4.73 22.40
CA PRO A 166 -11.46 3.61 21.66
C PRO A 166 -12.11 3.43 20.28
N TRP A 167 -13.41 3.66 20.16
CA TRP A 167 -14.11 3.56 18.87
C TRP A 167 -13.59 4.58 17.85
N TYR A 168 -13.34 5.82 18.29
CA TYR A 168 -12.77 6.85 17.42
C TYR A 168 -11.35 6.49 16.96
N LEU A 169 -10.51 6.04 17.90
CA LEU A 169 -9.16 5.56 17.58
C LEU A 169 -9.19 4.35 16.63
N ILE A 170 -10.05 3.36 16.88
CA ILE A 170 -10.21 2.16 16.03
C ILE A 170 -10.62 2.57 14.62
N SER A 171 -11.55 3.52 14.46
CA SER A 171 -11.95 4.02 13.14
C SER A 171 -10.79 4.68 12.39
N ILE A 172 -9.98 5.50 13.05
CA ILE A 172 -8.81 6.12 12.40
C ILE A 172 -7.75 5.07 12.05
N LEU A 173 -7.46 4.16 12.98
CA LEU A 173 -6.51 3.07 12.71
C LEU A 173 -7.01 2.17 11.58
N PHE A 174 -8.31 1.90 11.49
CA PHE A 174 -8.91 1.16 10.40
C PHE A 174 -8.68 1.87 9.06
N ILE A 175 -8.96 3.17 8.96
CA ILE A 175 -8.72 3.96 7.74
C ILE A 175 -7.23 3.91 7.37
N TRP A 176 -6.34 4.17 8.33
CA TRP A 176 -4.90 4.08 8.10
C TRP A 176 -4.46 2.71 7.57
N THR A 177 -5.02 1.63 8.15
CA THR A 177 -4.70 0.27 7.74
C THR A 177 -5.24 -0.04 6.35
N LEU A 178 -6.42 0.45 5.98
CA LEU A 178 -6.93 0.35 4.61
C LEU A 178 -5.99 1.01 3.60
N THR A 179 -5.47 2.20 3.91
CA THR A 179 -4.47 2.88 3.06
C THR A 179 -3.24 1.99 2.84
N CYS A 180 -2.74 1.34 3.90
CA CYS A 180 -1.64 0.39 3.78
C CYS A 180 -2.04 -0.89 3.03
N GLN A 181 -3.28 -1.36 3.16
CA GLN A 181 -3.74 -2.60 2.51
C GLN A 181 -3.96 -2.44 1.01
N ILE A 182 -4.32 -1.25 0.52
CA ILE A 182 -4.36 -0.95 -0.92
C ILE A 182 -2.99 -1.26 -1.55
N GLU A 183 -1.92 -0.78 -0.91
CA GLU A 183 -0.55 -1.07 -1.32
C GLU A 183 -0.16 -2.53 -1.16
N MET A 184 -0.57 -3.16 -0.07
CA MET A 184 -0.25 -4.57 0.20
C MET A 184 -0.87 -5.48 -0.85
N ARG A 185 -2.13 -5.20 -1.23
CA ARG A 185 -2.85 -5.89 -2.29
C ARG A 185 -2.14 -5.75 -3.63
N ALA A 186 -1.73 -4.54 -4.02
CA ALA A 186 -1.00 -4.32 -5.26
C ALA A 186 0.32 -5.11 -5.31
N ILE A 187 1.06 -5.16 -4.19
CA ILE A 187 2.28 -5.96 -4.06
C ILE A 187 1.96 -7.45 -4.19
N PHE A 188 0.94 -7.92 -3.50
CA PHE A 188 0.52 -9.32 -3.50
C PHE A 188 0.10 -9.77 -4.90
N GLU A 189 -0.76 -9.00 -5.58
CA GLU A 189 -1.19 -9.28 -6.95
C GLU A 189 -0.01 -9.31 -7.91
N THR A 190 0.90 -8.34 -7.82
CA THR A 190 2.14 -8.32 -8.63
C THR A 190 3.02 -9.54 -8.36
N ALA A 191 3.18 -9.92 -7.09
CA ALA A 191 3.94 -11.11 -6.70
C ALA A 191 3.31 -12.39 -7.25
N VAL A 192 1.99 -12.55 -7.09
CA VAL A 192 1.20 -13.69 -7.62
C VAL A 192 1.32 -13.77 -9.14
N ARG A 193 1.14 -12.66 -9.86
CA ARG A 193 1.29 -12.61 -11.33
C ARG A 193 2.69 -13.04 -11.75
N LEU A 194 3.72 -12.34 -11.28
CA LEU A 194 5.08 -12.49 -11.80
C LEU A 194 5.82 -13.72 -11.26
N LEU A 195 5.74 -13.99 -9.95
CA LEU A 195 6.55 -15.05 -9.36
C LEU A 195 5.88 -16.41 -9.46
N TRP A 196 4.56 -16.46 -9.22
CA TRP A 196 3.83 -17.72 -9.12
C TRP A 196 3.11 -18.12 -10.42
N ARG A 197 2.42 -17.20 -11.10
CA ARG A 197 1.60 -17.52 -12.27
C ARG A 197 2.40 -17.56 -13.57
N THR A 198 3.31 -16.62 -13.79
CA THR A 198 4.15 -16.64 -14.99
C THR A 198 5.06 -17.88 -14.97
N PRO A 199 5.03 -18.74 -15.99
CA PRO A 199 5.84 -19.96 -16.01
C PRO A 199 7.34 -19.63 -16.06
N THR A 200 8.15 -20.53 -15.53
CA THR A 200 9.60 -20.38 -15.53
C THR A 200 10.16 -20.95 -16.83
N VAL A 201 10.81 -20.11 -17.64
CA VAL A 201 11.40 -20.52 -18.93
C VAL A 201 12.93 -20.64 -18.83
N PRO A 202 13.56 -21.63 -19.49
CA PRO A 202 15.02 -21.82 -19.42
C PRO A 202 15.77 -20.81 -20.31
N SER A 203 15.13 -20.33 -21.38
CA SER A 203 15.72 -19.44 -22.37
C SER A 203 15.11 -18.05 -22.29
N THR A 204 15.96 -17.02 -22.44
CA THR A 204 15.52 -15.63 -22.46
C THR A 204 14.68 -15.29 -23.71
N LYS A 205 14.82 -16.06 -24.80
CA LYS A 205 14.04 -15.86 -26.03
C LYS A 205 12.54 -16.16 -25.86
N ASP A 206 12.19 -17.00 -24.89
CA ASP A 206 10.80 -17.42 -24.64
C ASP A 206 10.11 -16.53 -23.59
N VAL A 207 10.77 -15.46 -23.14
CA VAL A 207 10.26 -14.55 -22.09
C VAL A 207 9.16 -13.65 -22.64
N THR A 208 9.31 -13.16 -23.87
CA THR A 208 8.36 -12.24 -24.51
C THR A 208 7.93 -12.73 -25.88
N LYS A 209 6.66 -12.51 -26.22
CA LYS A 209 6.17 -12.59 -27.59
C LYS A 209 5.60 -11.24 -28.01
N ALA A 210 5.87 -10.86 -29.27
CA ALA A 210 5.18 -9.74 -29.88
C ALA A 210 3.70 -10.09 -30.03
N ASP A 211 2.81 -9.15 -29.75
CA ASP A 211 1.39 -9.35 -29.96
C ASP A 211 1.09 -9.32 -31.47
N GLU A 212 0.44 -10.36 -32.01
CA GLU A 212 0.14 -10.45 -33.45
C GLU A 212 -0.84 -9.38 -33.90
N GLU A 213 -1.75 -8.96 -33.01
CA GLU A 213 -2.77 -7.95 -33.30
C GLU A 213 -2.25 -6.52 -33.09
N GLN A 214 -1.29 -6.33 -32.18
CA GLN A 214 -0.81 -5.02 -31.77
C GLN A 214 0.72 -4.98 -31.75
N GLU A 215 1.35 -4.63 -32.88
CA GLU A 215 2.82 -4.63 -33.08
C GLU A 215 3.63 -3.86 -32.01
N HIS A 216 2.99 -2.97 -31.26
CA HIS A 216 3.65 -2.17 -30.22
C HIS A 216 3.54 -2.73 -28.80
N LEU A 217 2.76 -3.80 -28.60
CA LEU A 217 2.58 -4.45 -27.32
C LEU A 217 3.44 -5.71 -27.21
N VAL A 218 4.01 -5.91 -26.02
CA VAL A 218 4.88 -7.03 -25.72
C VAL A 218 4.24 -7.84 -24.60
N LYS A 219 3.84 -9.08 -24.90
CA LYS A 219 3.24 -10.00 -23.94
C LYS A 219 4.33 -10.81 -23.24
N VAL A 220 4.32 -10.83 -21.90
CA VAL A 220 5.23 -11.65 -21.10
C VAL A 220 4.68 -13.08 -20.96
N GLU A 221 5.31 -14.02 -21.65
CA GLU A 221 4.91 -15.43 -21.67
C GLU A 221 5.59 -16.25 -20.58
N GLY A 222 6.81 -15.87 -20.19
CA GLY A 222 7.59 -16.60 -19.21
C GLY A 222 8.63 -15.70 -18.53
N LEU A 223 9.19 -16.15 -17.42
CA LEU A 223 10.29 -15.47 -16.74
C LEU A 223 11.40 -16.47 -16.40
N THR A 224 12.65 -16.07 -16.59
CA THR A 224 13.78 -16.92 -16.18
C THR A 224 13.87 -17.00 -14.64
N PRO A 225 14.44 -18.08 -14.06
CA PRO A 225 14.61 -18.18 -12.61
C PRO A 225 15.39 -17.01 -12.00
N VAL A 226 16.40 -16.52 -12.73
CA VAL A 226 17.23 -15.39 -12.32
C VAL A 226 16.41 -14.10 -12.25
N MET A 227 15.59 -13.82 -13.27
CA MET A 227 14.69 -12.65 -13.28
C MET A 227 13.70 -12.71 -12.10
N LYS A 228 13.07 -13.87 -11.85
CA LYS A 228 12.17 -14.04 -10.70
C LYS A 228 12.86 -13.79 -9.37
N THR A 229 14.09 -14.27 -9.22
CA THR A 229 14.91 -14.05 -8.02
C THR A 229 15.22 -12.57 -7.84
N VAL A 230 15.63 -11.88 -8.92
CA VAL A 230 15.93 -10.44 -8.87
C VAL A 230 14.68 -9.62 -8.51
N ILE A 231 13.55 -9.88 -9.17
CA ILE A 231 12.28 -9.19 -8.90
C ILE A 231 11.81 -9.48 -7.46
N GLY A 232 11.82 -10.74 -7.03
CA GLY A 232 11.42 -11.12 -5.68
C GLY A 232 12.28 -10.45 -4.61
N VAL A 233 13.60 -10.60 -4.69
CA VAL A 233 14.54 -10.19 -3.63
C VAL A 233 14.79 -8.69 -3.61
N PHE A 234 14.92 -8.03 -4.77
CA PHE A 234 15.29 -6.61 -4.83
C PHE A 234 14.10 -5.65 -5.00
N VAL A 235 12.96 -6.14 -5.49
CA VAL A 235 11.79 -5.29 -5.77
C VAL A 235 10.68 -5.55 -4.75
N LEU A 236 10.20 -6.80 -4.65
CA LEU A 236 8.99 -7.12 -3.89
C LEU A 236 9.25 -7.22 -2.38
N VAL A 237 10.27 -7.98 -1.95
CA VAL A 237 10.56 -8.18 -0.52
C VAL A 237 10.84 -6.85 0.21
N PRO A 238 11.70 -5.95 -0.28
CA PRO A 238 11.94 -4.67 0.38
C PRO A 238 10.67 -3.82 0.46
N ARG A 239 9.87 -3.78 -0.62
CA ARG A 239 8.58 -3.06 -0.66
C ARG A 239 7.62 -3.58 0.41
N THR A 240 7.49 -4.91 0.55
CA THR A 240 6.65 -5.53 1.60
C THR A 240 7.14 -5.18 3.00
N VAL A 241 8.44 -5.33 3.28
CA VAL A 241 9.01 -5.04 4.60
C VAL A 241 8.79 -3.59 4.99
N MET A 242 9.04 -2.65 4.07
CA MET A 242 8.85 -1.22 4.29
C MET A 242 7.38 -0.87 4.59
N LEU A 243 6.43 -1.48 3.87
CA LEU A 243 5.01 -1.27 4.10
C LEU A 243 4.54 -1.82 5.46
N LEU A 244 5.01 -3.01 5.85
CA LEU A 244 4.67 -3.60 7.16
C LEU A 244 5.22 -2.75 8.31
N LEU A 245 6.45 -2.25 8.18
CA LEU A 245 7.05 -1.35 9.17
C LEU A 245 6.30 -0.02 9.23
N LEU A 246 5.91 0.55 8.09
CA LEU A 246 5.14 1.79 8.02
C LEU A 246 3.76 1.62 8.68
N ASN A 247 3.04 0.53 8.40
CA ASN A 247 1.76 0.25 9.02
C ASN A 247 1.87 0.17 10.55
N TYR A 248 2.82 -0.62 11.05
CA TYR A 248 3.07 -0.78 12.49
C TYR A 248 3.47 0.55 13.18
N LEU A 249 4.44 1.27 12.61
CA LEU A 249 4.89 2.55 13.16
C LEU A 249 3.79 3.61 13.09
N GLY A 250 3.00 3.61 12.02
CA GLY A 250 1.84 4.50 11.86
C GLY A 250 0.81 4.27 12.98
N CYS A 251 0.40 3.03 13.21
CA CYS A 251 -0.51 2.71 14.33
C CYS A 251 0.05 3.17 15.69
N ARG A 252 1.36 2.99 15.91
CA ARG A 252 2.03 3.41 17.15
C ARG A 252 2.06 4.93 17.31
N TRP A 253 2.37 5.66 16.24
CA TRP A 253 2.41 7.11 16.28
C TRP A 253 1.03 7.72 16.47
N LEU A 254 0.01 7.23 15.75
CA LEU A 254 -1.37 7.69 15.87
C LEU A 254 -1.92 7.48 17.29
N THR A 255 -1.66 6.32 17.89
CA THR A 255 -2.10 6.02 19.27
C THR A 255 -1.38 6.86 20.32
N ALA A 256 -0.15 7.31 20.04
CA ALA A 256 0.66 8.12 20.95
C ALA A 256 0.40 9.63 20.85
N THR A 257 -0.41 10.06 19.88
CA THR A 257 -0.71 11.48 19.66
C THR A 257 -1.69 11.96 20.74
N LEU A 258 -1.38 13.10 21.37
CA LEU A 258 -2.31 13.80 22.26
C LEU A 258 -3.21 14.71 21.42
N GLY A 259 -4.50 14.76 21.72
CA GLY A 259 -5.45 15.54 20.95
C GLY A 259 -6.05 14.75 19.79
N LEU A 260 -7.38 14.64 19.76
CA LEU A 260 -8.09 13.89 18.73
C LEU A 260 -7.90 14.50 17.33
N GLY A 261 -7.84 15.83 17.22
CA GLY A 261 -7.60 16.53 15.95
C GLY A 261 -6.21 16.26 15.36
N ASP A 262 -5.21 16.17 16.23
CA ASP A 262 -3.83 15.91 15.83
C ASP A 262 -3.65 14.47 15.31
N VAL A 263 -4.44 13.51 15.79
CA VAL A 263 -4.42 12.13 15.28
C VAL A 263 -4.78 12.12 13.79
N LEU A 264 -5.80 12.88 13.37
CA LEU A 264 -6.22 12.96 11.97
C LEU A 264 -5.14 13.61 11.10
N LEU A 265 -4.57 14.73 11.57
CA LEU A 265 -3.49 15.43 10.87
C LEU A 265 -2.24 14.54 10.71
N ASN A 266 -1.88 13.79 11.75
CA ASN A 266 -0.78 12.85 11.70
C ASN A 266 -1.07 11.67 10.77
N GLY A 267 -2.34 11.24 10.64
CA GLY A 267 -2.76 10.25 9.66
C GLY A 267 -2.53 10.70 8.22
N LEU A 268 -2.91 11.94 7.89
CA LEU A 268 -2.66 12.54 6.58
C LEU A 268 -1.14 12.71 6.31
N ALA A 269 -0.36 13.06 7.34
CA ALA A 269 1.08 13.16 7.21
C ALA A 269 1.74 11.79 6.91
N LEU A 270 1.20 10.70 7.47
CA LEU A 270 1.66 9.34 7.17
C LEU A 270 1.31 8.90 5.73
N GLU A 271 0.18 9.35 5.19
CA GLU A 271 -0.21 9.07 3.80
C GLU A 271 0.83 9.61 2.80
N PHE A 272 1.42 10.78 3.08
CA PHE A 272 2.52 11.31 2.26
C PHE A 272 3.70 10.33 2.14
N LEU A 273 4.00 9.55 3.19
CA LEU A 273 5.06 8.55 3.13
C LEU A 273 4.71 7.36 2.22
N VAL A 274 3.43 7.01 2.13
CA VAL A 274 2.94 5.97 1.22
C VAL A 274 3.05 6.43 -0.24
N LEU A 275 2.68 7.68 -0.51
CA LEU A 275 2.66 8.29 -1.85
C LEU A 275 4.04 8.68 -2.40
N LEU A 276 5.09 8.62 -1.57
CA LEU A 276 6.45 9.02 -1.95
C LEU A 276 6.95 8.31 -3.22
N LYS A 277 6.65 7.01 -3.38
CA LYS A 277 7.06 6.23 -4.56
C LYS A 277 6.43 6.75 -5.86
N GLU A 278 5.20 7.25 -5.80
CA GLU A 278 4.45 7.75 -6.95
C GLU A 278 4.91 9.14 -7.33
N MET A 279 5.20 9.98 -6.32
CA MET A 279 5.81 11.29 -6.55
C MET A 279 7.17 11.14 -7.25
N LEU A 280 8.02 10.23 -6.77
CA LEU A 280 9.31 9.96 -7.41
C LEU A 280 9.14 9.35 -8.81
N TYR A 281 8.18 8.44 -9.03
CA TYR A 281 7.86 7.93 -10.35
C TYR A 281 7.50 9.07 -11.32
N ASN A 282 6.61 9.95 -10.88
CA ASN A 282 6.08 11.04 -11.67
C ASN A 282 7.11 12.13 -11.99
N VAL A 283 8.18 12.25 -11.22
CA VAL A 283 9.24 13.24 -11.45
C VAL A 283 10.43 12.62 -12.18
N CYS A 284 10.88 11.44 -11.75
CA CYS A 284 12.14 10.86 -12.22
C CYS A 284 12.00 10.04 -13.51
N ILE A 285 10.81 9.49 -13.81
CA ILE A 285 10.62 8.62 -14.96
C ILE A 285 10.14 9.42 -16.17
N SER A 286 10.93 9.40 -17.23
CA SER A 286 10.61 10.03 -18.51
C SER A 286 9.34 9.46 -19.13
N HIS A 287 8.61 10.27 -19.88
CA HIS A 287 7.36 9.85 -20.52
C HIS A 287 7.53 8.59 -21.39
N ARG A 288 8.65 8.49 -22.13
CA ARG A 288 8.99 7.30 -22.93
C ARG A 288 9.08 6.03 -22.09
N ASN A 289 9.69 6.10 -20.91
CA ASN A 289 9.82 4.95 -20.02
C ASN A 289 8.48 4.53 -19.39
N ARG A 290 7.54 5.48 -19.23
CA ARG A 290 6.16 5.17 -18.79
C ARG A 290 5.40 4.42 -19.87
N LEU A 291 5.44 4.91 -21.12
CA LEU A 291 4.87 4.21 -22.26
C LEU A 291 5.49 2.81 -22.41
N ASP A 292 6.80 2.68 -22.21
CA ASP A 292 7.49 1.39 -22.23
C ASP A 292 6.98 0.42 -21.14
N THR A 293 6.52 0.92 -20.01
CA THR A 293 5.97 0.11 -18.90
C THR A 293 4.52 -0.28 -19.20
N GLN A 294 3.71 0.64 -19.73
CA GLN A 294 2.34 0.37 -20.16
C GLN A 294 2.26 -0.62 -21.35
N ARG A 295 3.27 -0.64 -22.22
CA ARG A 295 3.34 -1.56 -23.36
C ARG A 295 3.72 -2.99 -23.00
N LEU A 296 4.22 -3.21 -21.77
CA LEU A 296 4.56 -4.54 -21.30
C LEU A 296 3.34 -5.14 -20.61
N LEU A 297 2.70 -6.08 -21.31
CA LEU A 297 1.50 -6.74 -20.86
C LEU A 297 1.83 -8.02 -20.09
N VAL A 298 1.21 -8.18 -18.92
CA VAL A 298 1.38 -9.35 -18.07
C VAL A 298 0.10 -10.17 -18.10
N LYS A 299 0.25 -11.49 -18.11
CA LYS A 299 -0.87 -12.42 -18.05
C LYS A 299 -1.73 -12.12 -16.80
N PRO A 300 -3.06 -12.02 -16.93
CA PRO A 300 -3.94 -11.75 -15.78
C PRO A 300 -3.87 -12.88 -14.75
N LEU A 301 -4.39 -12.66 -13.54
CA LEU A 301 -4.44 -13.72 -12.52
C LEU A 301 -5.31 -14.90 -12.97
N ARG A 302 -6.32 -14.63 -13.80
CA ARG A 302 -7.32 -15.60 -14.27
C ARG A 302 -7.56 -15.38 -15.76
N ASP A 303 -7.39 -16.42 -16.56
CA ASP A 303 -7.60 -16.34 -18.02
C ASP A 303 -9.07 -16.17 -18.40
N VAL A 304 -9.96 -16.56 -17.48
CA VAL A 304 -11.41 -16.45 -17.62
C VAL A 304 -11.96 -15.95 -16.28
N ASN A 305 -12.56 -14.76 -16.27
CA ASN A 305 -13.17 -14.22 -15.06
C ASN A 305 -14.62 -14.67 -14.98
N LYS A 306 -14.84 -15.90 -14.52
CA LYS A 306 -16.17 -16.34 -14.12
C LYS A 306 -16.54 -15.60 -12.85
N ALA A 307 -17.74 -15.02 -12.80
CA ALA A 307 -18.33 -14.40 -11.61
C ALA A 307 -18.43 -15.44 -10.48
N THR A 308 -17.33 -15.64 -9.77
CA THR A 308 -17.22 -16.60 -8.70
C THR A 308 -17.47 -15.84 -7.41
N PHE A 309 -18.19 -16.44 -6.47
CA PHE A 309 -18.33 -15.89 -5.12
C PHE A 309 -16.97 -15.36 -4.57
N CYS A 310 -15.87 -16.07 -4.82
CA CYS A 310 -14.52 -15.64 -4.39
C CYS A 310 -14.08 -14.26 -4.93
N THR A 311 -14.42 -13.85 -6.16
CA THR A 311 -14.06 -12.50 -6.65
C THR A 311 -14.89 -11.44 -5.96
N PHE A 312 -16.17 -11.74 -5.70
CA PHE A 312 -17.06 -10.82 -5.00
C PHE A 312 -16.62 -10.55 -3.58
N PHE A 313 -16.06 -11.54 -2.87
CA PHE A 313 -15.64 -11.43 -1.46
C PHE A 313 -14.20 -10.94 -1.24
N ASP A 314 -13.37 -10.85 -2.30
CA ASP A 314 -11.96 -10.48 -2.14
C ASP A 314 -11.79 -9.11 -1.47
N ALA A 315 -12.54 -8.09 -1.90
CA ALA A 315 -12.51 -6.76 -1.29
C ALA A 315 -12.94 -6.78 0.20
N GLN A 316 -13.93 -7.60 0.55
CA GLN A 316 -14.47 -7.74 1.89
C GLN A 316 -13.48 -8.47 2.79
N VAL A 317 -12.72 -9.43 2.27
CA VAL A 317 -11.64 -10.09 3.02
C VAL A 317 -10.60 -9.06 3.45
N TRP A 318 -10.13 -8.19 2.55
CA TRP A 318 -9.18 -7.13 2.90
C TRP A 318 -9.75 -6.12 3.90
N GLY A 319 -11.03 -5.77 3.77
CA GLY A 319 -11.74 -4.94 4.75
C GLY A 319 -11.80 -5.59 6.14
N ILE A 320 -12.19 -6.86 6.23
CA ILE A 320 -12.27 -7.62 7.47
C ILE A 320 -10.87 -7.76 8.10
N LEU A 321 -9.84 -8.04 7.31
CA LEU A 321 -8.45 -8.11 7.78
C LEU A 321 -7.98 -6.77 8.36
N SER A 322 -8.39 -5.65 7.77
CA SER A 322 -8.07 -4.30 8.27
C SER A 322 -8.75 -4.02 9.61
N ILE A 323 -10.03 -4.35 9.75
CA ILE A 323 -10.78 -4.23 11.01
C ILE A 323 -10.15 -5.12 12.09
N ALA A 324 -9.90 -6.39 11.75
CA ALA A 324 -9.29 -7.36 12.65
C ALA A 324 -7.91 -6.88 13.11
N TRP A 325 -7.09 -6.34 12.20
CA TRP A 325 -5.80 -5.76 12.54
C TRP A 325 -5.92 -4.53 13.45
N ALA A 326 -6.83 -3.59 13.17
CA ALA A 326 -7.02 -2.41 14.01
C ALA A 326 -7.46 -2.78 15.43
N LEU A 327 -8.42 -3.71 15.56
CA LEU A 327 -8.87 -4.24 16.85
C LEU A 327 -7.73 -4.98 17.57
N TYR A 328 -7.03 -5.87 16.85
CA TYR A 328 -5.91 -6.61 17.40
C TYR A 328 -4.78 -5.69 17.86
N TYR A 329 -4.53 -4.62 17.11
CA TYR A 329 -3.56 -3.61 17.46
C TYR A 329 -3.92 -2.93 18.79
N VAL A 330 -5.13 -2.38 18.89
CA VAL A 330 -5.59 -1.65 20.09
C VAL A 330 -5.61 -2.55 21.33
N TYR A 331 -6.10 -3.78 21.23
CA TYR A 331 -6.28 -4.65 22.40
C TYR A 331 -5.06 -5.51 22.76
N ARG A 332 -4.14 -5.79 21.83
CA ARG A 332 -3.02 -6.72 22.08
C ARG A 332 -1.64 -6.14 21.80
N PHE A 333 -1.49 -5.30 20.78
CA PHE A 333 -0.17 -4.82 20.32
C PHE A 333 0.17 -3.40 20.77
N GLN A 334 -0.81 -2.67 21.28
CA GLN A 334 -0.64 -1.33 21.82
C GLN A 334 0.45 -1.37 22.92
N MET A 335 1.62 -0.82 22.60
CA MET A 335 2.74 -0.66 23.55
C MET A 335 2.86 0.78 24.07
N VAL A 336 1.95 1.66 23.68
CA VAL A 336 1.99 3.09 24.05
C VAL A 336 1.72 3.28 25.55
N LEU A 337 0.61 2.76 26.07
CA LEU A 337 0.25 2.80 27.48
C LEU A 337 0.01 1.36 27.99
N PRO A 338 1.08 0.61 28.35
CA PRO A 338 0.88 -0.72 28.92
C PRO A 338 -0.05 -0.62 30.14
N ASP A 339 -0.96 -1.58 30.24
CA ASP A 339 -1.97 -1.71 31.29
C ASP A 339 -3.02 -0.58 31.34
N TYR A 340 -3.31 0.07 30.20
CA TYR A 340 -4.42 1.00 30.08
C TYR A 340 -5.76 0.30 30.41
N ARG A 341 -6.59 0.92 31.25
CA ARG A 341 -7.83 0.36 31.79
C ARG A 341 -9.00 1.33 31.70
#